data_AF-A0A8T6ZZ08-F1
#
_entry.id   AF-A0A8T6ZZ08-F1
#
_cell.length_a   1.000
_cell.length_b   1.000
_cell.length_c   1.000
_cell.angle_alpha   90.00
_cell.angle_beta   90.00
_cell.angle_gamma   90.00
#
_symmetry.space_group_name_H-M   'P 1'
#
loop_
_entity.id
_entity.type
_entity.pdbx_description
1 polymer ?
#
loop_
_entity_poly.entity_id
_entity_poly.type
_entity_poly.pdbx_seq_one_letter_code
_entity_poly.pdbx_strand_id
1 'polypeptide(L)'
;MKIALLSKGGTRLYSNKRFIEAAEEREHEIEVVNTTNCYMDIATDEPSVHLGGEELPKFDAVIPRIGASITFYGTAVLRQFEMMGTYPLNESVAISRSRDKLRSLQILSRAG
;
A
#
# COMPACT_ATOMS: atom_id res chain seq x y z
N MET A 1 16.34 -1.67 5.12
CA MET A 1 15.36 -1.33 4.07
C MET A 1 14.39 -0.31 4.62
N LYS A 2 13.87 0.57 3.76
CA LYS A 2 12.82 1.53 4.10
C LYS A 2 11.47 1.03 3.59
N ILE A 3 10.52 0.84 4.50
CA ILE A 3 9.24 0.18 4.24
C ILE A 3 8.09 1.17 4.50
N ALA A 4 7.18 1.32 3.54
CA ALA A 4 5.94 2.06 3.74
C ALA A 4 4.82 1.13 4.19
N LEU A 5 4.15 1.43 5.30
CA LEU A 5 2.92 0.75 5.74
C LEU A 5 1.71 1.63 5.40
N LEU A 6 1.01 1.32 4.31
CA LEU A 6 -0.19 2.07 3.91
C LEU A 6 -1.37 1.69 4.80
N SER A 7 -1.81 2.60 5.68
CA SER A 7 -2.92 2.35 6.58
C SER A 7 -3.61 3.62 7.06
N LYS A 8 -4.95 3.61 7.08
CA LYS A 8 -5.77 4.68 7.68
C LYS A 8 -5.73 4.69 9.21
N GLY A 9 -5.55 3.54 9.85
CA GLY A 9 -5.70 3.39 11.31
C GLY A 9 -4.46 3.74 12.15
N GLY A 10 -3.38 4.18 11.51
CA GLY A 10 -2.14 4.56 12.19
C GLY A 10 -1.55 3.46 13.10
N THR A 11 -0.78 3.86 14.10
CA THR A 11 -0.16 2.97 15.10
C THR A 11 -1.12 2.48 16.17
N ARG A 12 -2.38 2.94 16.17
CA ARG A 12 -3.39 2.50 17.16
C ARG A 12 -3.83 1.05 16.93
N LEU A 13 -3.75 0.55 15.70
CA LEU A 13 -4.13 -0.82 15.35
C LEU A 13 -3.04 -1.83 15.73
N TYR A 14 -3.44 -2.92 16.39
CA TYR A 14 -2.53 -3.99 16.83
C TYR A 14 -1.66 -4.53 15.68
N SER A 15 -2.26 -4.83 14.52
CA SER A 15 -1.50 -5.35 13.38
C SER A 15 -0.40 -4.39 12.90
N ASN A 16 -0.67 -3.08 12.93
CA ASN A 16 0.31 -2.09 12.51
C ASN A 16 1.47 -2.01 13.51
N LYS A 17 1.19 -2.04 14.81
CA LYS A 17 2.22 -2.16 15.85
C LYS A 17 3.09 -3.39 15.63
N ARG A 18 2.46 -4.54 15.35
CA ARG A 18 3.19 -5.79 15.11
C ARG A 18 4.07 -5.75 13.87
N PHE A 19 3.66 -5.06 12.81
CA PHE A 19 4.51 -4.83 11.63
C PHE A 19 5.69 -3.94 11.98
N ILE A 20 5.47 -2.87 12.75
CA ILE A 20 6.53 -1.95 13.17
C ILE A 20 7.57 -2.70 14.00
N GLU A 21 7.13 -3.37 15.07
CA GLU A 21 7.99 -4.16 15.96
C GLU A 21 8.79 -5.23 15.18
N ALA A 22 8.15 -5.94 14.25
CA ALA A 22 8.82 -6.99 13.48
C ALA A 22 9.82 -6.45 12.43
N ALA A 23 9.62 -5.22 11.94
CA ALA A 23 10.53 -4.54 11.03
C ALA A 23 11.73 -3.97 11.79
N GLU A 24 11.50 -3.33 12.94
CA GLU A 24 12.56 -2.83 13.83
C GLU A 24 13.47 -3.97 14.31
N GLU A 25 12.90 -5.12 14.72
CA GLU A 25 13.64 -6.33 15.12
C GLU A 25 14.52 -6.90 13.99
N ARG A 26 14.22 -6.57 12.73
CA ARG A 26 14.98 -6.96 11.54
C ARG A 26 15.85 -5.84 10.99
N GLU A 27 16.03 -4.75 11.75
CA GLU A 27 16.83 -3.59 11.34
C GLU A 27 16.29 -2.95 10.04
N HIS A 28 14.97 -2.83 9.94
CA HIS A 28 14.29 -2.13 8.84
C HIS A 28 13.58 -0.88 9.37
N GLU A 29 13.68 0.20 8.62
CA GLU A 29 12.92 1.42 8.87
C GLU A 29 11.51 1.26 8.30
N ILE A 30 10.50 1.55 9.10
CA ILE A 30 9.11 1.43 8.68
C ILE A 30 8.33 2.69 9.02
N GLU A 31 7.63 3.23 8.03
CA GLU A 31 6.85 4.46 8.16
C GLU A 31 5.38 4.17 7.91
N VAL A 32 4.51 4.60 8.81
CA VAL A 32 3.06 4.44 8.64
C VAL A 32 2.51 5.61 7.83
N VAL A 33 2.13 5.33 6.59
CA VAL A 33 1.63 6.32 5.65
C VAL A 33 0.10 6.26 5.60
N ASN A 34 -0.55 7.36 5.94
CA ASN A 34 -2.00 7.43 5.86
C ASN A 34 -2.46 7.58 4.41
N THR A 35 -3.01 6.49 3.88
CA THR A 35 -3.42 6.39 2.48
C THR A 35 -4.45 7.45 2.06
N THR A 36 -5.31 7.93 2.95
CA THR A 36 -6.31 8.96 2.58
C THR A 36 -5.74 10.36 2.46
N ASN A 37 -4.56 10.58 3.04
CA ASN A 37 -3.89 11.88 3.04
C ASN A 37 -2.81 11.96 1.95
N CYS A 38 -2.54 10.84 1.27
CA CYS A 38 -1.66 10.81 0.12
C CYS A 38 -2.33 11.51 -1.06
N TYR A 39 -1.56 12.23 -1.87
CA TYR A 39 -1.95 12.65 -3.22
C TYR A 39 -0.82 12.29 -4.18
N MET A 40 -1.17 12.04 -5.44
CA MET A 40 -0.26 11.50 -6.45
C MET A 40 -0.01 12.57 -7.50
N ASP A 41 1.25 12.75 -7.88
CA ASP A 41 1.57 13.38 -9.16
C ASP A 41 1.67 12.28 -10.23
N ILE A 42 0.82 12.38 -11.26
CA ILE A 42 0.69 11.38 -12.33
C ILE A 42 1.59 11.78 -13.52
N ALA A 43 2.51 12.73 -13.34
CA ALA A 43 3.52 13.06 -14.33
C ALA A 43 4.24 11.78 -14.83
N THR A 44 4.41 11.69 -16.15
CA THR A 44 4.97 10.50 -16.81
C THR A 44 6.46 10.32 -16.51
N ASP A 45 7.16 11.42 -16.24
CA ASP A 45 8.62 11.46 -16.15
C ASP A 45 9.11 11.33 -14.70
N GLU A 46 8.33 11.84 -13.74
CA GLU A 46 8.64 11.84 -12.30
C GLU A 46 7.38 11.48 -11.49
N PRO A 47 6.97 10.19 -11.48
CA PRO A 47 5.86 9.75 -10.66
C PRO A 47 6.23 9.88 -9.18
N SER A 48 5.43 10.63 -8.42
CA SER A 48 5.66 10.85 -7.00
C SER A 48 4.39 10.67 -6.17
N VAL A 49 4.56 10.40 -4.88
CA VAL A 49 3.48 10.39 -3.89
C VAL A 49 3.82 11.42 -2.83
N HIS A 50 2.89 12.28 -2.51
CA HIS A 50 3.06 13.30 -1.49
C HIS A 50 2.15 13.07 -0.29
N LEU A 51 2.62 13.50 0.88
CA LEU A 51 1.87 13.46 2.13
C LEU A 51 2.03 14.79 2.85
N GLY A 52 0.93 15.51 3.07
CA GLY A 52 0.93 16.72 3.89
C GLY A 52 1.77 17.89 3.36
N GLY A 53 1.97 17.97 2.04
CA GLY A 53 2.78 19.02 1.41
C GLY A 53 4.16 18.54 0.96
N GLU A 54 4.66 17.43 1.50
CA GLU A 54 6.00 16.93 1.20
C GLU A 54 5.96 15.69 0.32
N GLU A 55 6.96 15.56 -0.54
CA GLU A 55 7.17 14.35 -1.34
C GLU A 55 7.66 13.21 -0.44
N LEU A 56 7.02 12.05 -0.56
CA LEU A 56 7.45 10.89 0.17
C LEU A 56 8.77 10.35 -0.42
N PRO A 57 9.70 9.91 0.44
CA PRO A 57 10.93 9.32 -0.02
C PRO A 57 10.66 8.03 -0.78
N LYS A 58 11.64 7.60 -1.58
CA LYS A 58 11.60 6.28 -2.18
C LYS A 58 11.62 5.20 -1.08
N PHE A 59 10.69 4.25 -1.17
CA PHE A 59 10.65 3.07 -0.32
C PHE A 59 11.15 1.85 -1.09
N ASP A 60 11.76 0.91 -0.38
CA ASP A 60 12.18 -0.38 -0.95
C ASP A 60 10.96 -1.30 -1.10
N ALA A 61 10.05 -1.26 -0.12
CA ALA A 61 8.84 -2.07 -0.10
C ALA A 61 7.64 -1.31 0.48
N VAL A 62 6.44 -1.70 0.06
CA VAL A 62 5.17 -1.17 0.55
C VAL A 62 4.27 -2.31 1.03
N ILE A 63 3.74 -2.18 2.25
CA ILE A 63 2.79 -3.11 2.86
C ILE A 63 1.40 -2.46 2.82
N PRO A 64 0.52 -2.87 1.88
CA PRO A 64 -0.82 -2.31 1.76
C PRO A 64 -1.81 -2.88 2.78
N ARG A 65 -2.21 -2.06 3.76
CA ARG A 65 -3.30 -2.33 4.71
C ARG A 65 -4.52 -1.44 4.40
N ILE A 66 -5.05 -1.62 3.20
CA ILE A 66 -6.13 -0.81 2.65
C ILE A 66 -7.49 -1.27 3.19
N GLY A 67 -8.23 -0.37 3.84
CA GLY A 67 -9.58 -0.62 4.33
C GLY A 67 -10.60 -0.77 3.19
N ALA A 68 -11.64 -1.59 3.39
CA ALA A 68 -12.64 -1.88 2.35
C ALA A 68 -13.33 -0.62 1.78
N SER A 69 -13.57 0.39 2.63
CA SER A 69 -14.24 1.65 2.25
C SER A 69 -13.39 2.57 1.38
N ILE A 70 -12.08 2.34 1.26
CA ILE A 70 -11.17 3.17 0.46
C ILE A 70 -10.44 2.35 -0.60
N THR A 71 -10.98 1.19 -0.99
CA THR A 71 -10.30 0.25 -1.89
C THR A 71 -9.86 0.93 -3.18
N PHE A 72 -10.75 1.66 -3.85
CA PHE A 72 -10.44 2.32 -5.11
C PHE A 72 -9.23 3.26 -4.99
N TYR A 73 -9.34 4.26 -4.10
CA TYR A 73 -8.28 5.23 -3.88
C TYR A 73 -6.98 4.59 -3.34
N GLY A 74 -7.10 3.69 -2.37
CA GLY A 74 -5.93 3.02 -1.80
C GLY A 74 -5.18 2.16 -2.80
N THR A 75 -5.88 1.50 -3.72
CA THR A 75 -5.23 0.75 -4.81
C THR A 75 -4.61 1.67 -5.86
N ALA A 76 -5.14 2.88 -6.07
CA ALA A 76 -4.52 3.87 -6.94
C ALA A 76 -3.19 4.37 -6.35
N VAL A 77 -3.19 4.74 -5.07
CA VAL A 77 -1.96 5.13 -4.34
C VAL A 77 -0.93 4.00 -4.36
N LEU A 78 -1.36 2.77 -4.08
CA LEU A 78 -0.47 1.60 -4.16
C LEU A 78 0.11 1.41 -5.56
N ARG A 79 -0.69 1.58 -6.61
CA ARG A 79 -0.22 1.50 -7.99
C ARG A 79 0.81 2.58 -8.31
N GLN A 80 0.67 3.78 -7.73
CA GLN A 80 1.69 4.81 -7.87
C GLN A 80 3.02 4.36 -7.27
N PHE A 81 3.02 3.76 -6.07
CA PHE A 81 4.22 3.15 -5.48
C PHE A 81 4.83 2.04 -6.37
N GLU A 82 3.99 1.22 -7.01
CA GLU A 82 4.43 0.21 -7.97
C GLU A 82 5.12 0.86 -9.19
N MET A 83 4.54 1.93 -9.73
CA MET A 83 5.13 2.69 -10.84
C MET A 83 6.45 3.37 -10.46
N MET A 84 6.63 3.75 -9.20
CA MET A 84 7.89 4.26 -8.64
C MET A 84 8.96 3.16 -8.44
N GLY A 85 8.64 1.90 -8.74
CA GLY A 85 9.53 0.75 -8.58
C GLY A 85 9.65 0.22 -7.15
N THR A 86 8.71 0.57 -6.26
CA THR A 86 8.64 0.03 -4.89
C THR A 86 8.05 -1.37 -4.93
N TYR A 87 8.59 -2.32 -4.15
CA TYR A 87 8.04 -3.68 -4.08
C TYR A 87 6.71 -3.73 -3.30
N PRO A 88 5.59 -4.15 -3.90
CA PRO A 88 4.31 -4.27 -3.19
C PRO A 88 4.13 -5.64 -2.52
N LEU A 89 3.88 -5.67 -1.20
CA LEU A 89 3.45 -6.88 -0.50
C LEU A 89 1.95 -7.13 -0.73
N ASN A 90 1.69 -7.69 -1.91
CA ASN A 90 0.43 -7.81 -2.66
C ASN A 90 0.22 -6.63 -3.62
N GLU A 91 0.16 -6.96 -4.90
CA GLU A 91 -0.08 -5.98 -5.98
C GLU A 91 -1.47 -5.33 -5.88
N SER A 92 -1.57 -4.10 -6.36
CA SER A 92 -2.79 -3.32 -6.47
C SER A 92 -3.89 -4.09 -7.21
N VAL A 93 -3.53 -4.77 -8.31
CA VAL A 93 -4.44 -5.59 -9.11
C VAL A 93 -4.94 -6.80 -8.33
N ALA A 94 -4.07 -7.46 -7.56
CA ALA A 94 -4.45 -8.61 -6.74
C ALA A 94 -5.44 -8.21 -5.64
N ILE A 95 -5.20 -7.08 -4.98
CA ILE A 95 -6.11 -6.54 -3.96
C ILE A 95 -7.47 -6.17 -4.55
N SER A 96 -7.51 -5.47 -5.70
CA SER A 96 -8.78 -5.13 -6.35
C SER A 96 -9.57 -6.39 -6.71
N ARG A 97 -8.89 -7.42 -7.26
CA ARG A 97 -9.52 -8.69 -7.63
C ARG A 97 -10.05 -9.44 -6.41
N SER A 98 -9.28 -9.53 -5.32
CA SER A 98 -9.67 -10.24 -4.09
C SER A 98 -10.81 -9.54 -3.34
N ARG A 99 -11.03 -8.25 -3.58
CA ARG A 99 -12.13 -7.46 -2.99
C ARG A 99 -13.46 -7.68 -3.68
N ASP A 100 -13.44 -7.93 -4.99
CA ASP A 100 -14.64 -8.33 -5.72
C ASP A 100 -14.87 -9.84 -5.52
N LYS A 101 -15.81 -10.15 -4.62
CA LYS A 101 -16.15 -11.53 -4.26
C LYS A 101 -16.71 -12.31 -5.45
N LEU A 102 -17.55 -11.69 -6.28
CA LEU A 102 -18.14 -12.37 -7.43
C LEU A 102 -17.04 -12.70 -8.43
N ARG A 103 -16.16 -11.74 -8.73
CA ARG A 103 -15.03 -11.96 -9.62
C ARG A 103 -14.03 -12.98 -9.06
N SER A 104 -13.76 -12.93 -7.76
CA SER A 104 -12.89 -13.90 -7.09
C SER A 104 -13.44 -15.32 -7.23
N LEU A 105 -14.73 -15.52 -6.99
CA LEU A 105 -15.39 -16.82 -7.16
C LEU A 105 -15.36 -17.30 -8.62
N GLN A 106 -15.55 -16.40 -9.59
CA GLN A 106 -15.41 -16.75 -11.02
C GLN A 106 -13.98 -17.19 -11.37
N ILE A 107 -12.96 -16.54 -10.81
CA ILE A 107 -11.55 -16.91 -11.02
C ILE A 107 -11.26 -18.28 -10.39
N LEU A 108 -11.72 -18.50 -9.15
CA LEU A 108 -11.54 -19.78 -8.45
C LEU A 108 -12.25 -20.92 -9.19
N SER A 109 -13.53 -20.74 -9.55
CA SER A 109 -14.30 -21.74 -10.31
C SER A 109 -13.69 -22.07 -11.67
N ARG A 110 -12.97 -21.13 -12.30
CA ARG A 110 -12.24 -21.38 -13.54
C ARG A 110 -10.98 -22.22 -13.33
N ALA A 111 -10.38 -22.15 -12.14
CA ALA A 111 -9.14 -22.83 -11.81
C ALA A 111 -9.35 -24.29 -11.34
N GLY A 112 -10.56 -24.65 -10.89
CA GLY A 112 -10.94 -26.01 -10.47
C GLY A 112 -11.66 -26.00 -9.14
#